data_AF-A0A1X0S6B4-F1
#
_entry.id   AF-A0A1X0S6B4-F1
#
_cell.length_a   1.000
_cell.length_b   1.000
_cell.length_c   1.000
_cell.angle_alpha   90.00
_cell.angle_beta   90.00
_cell.angle_gamma   90.00
#
_symmetry.space_group_name_H-M   'P 1'
#
loop_
_entity.id
_entity.type
_entity.pdbx_description
1 polymer ?
#
loop_
_entity_poly.entity_id
_entity_poly.type
_entity_poly.pdbx_seq_one_letter_code
_entity_poly.pdbx_strand_id
1 'polypeptide(L)' 'DFVMLAKSSSVNIRLAILDYAGLTTNPEDLLKFIKKLKSIKEIVICNGHISVILSRQQLLHGEAAKKLDCRIPSTERSTL' A
#
# COMPACT_ATOMS: atom_id res chain seq x y z
N ASP A 1 16.50 1.46 8.78
CA ASP A 1 15.47 2.22 8.06
C ASP A 1 15.05 1.45 6.80
N PHE A 2 13.78 1.03 6.71
CA PHE A 2 13.26 0.25 5.57
C PHE A 2 13.35 1.02 4.25
N VAL A 3 13.12 2.33 4.28
CA VAL A 3 13.12 3.17 3.07
C VAL A 3 14.53 3.26 2.49
N MET A 4 15.55 3.35 3.34
CA MET A 4 16.94 3.33 2.89
C MET A 4 17.29 1.99 2.23
N LEU A 5 16.94 0.87 2.88
CA LEU A 5 17.15 -0.47 2.34
C LEU A 5 16.44 -0.66 0.99
N ALA A 6 15.17 -0.26 0.90
CA ALA A 6 14.40 -0.39 -0.33
C ALA A 6 14.88 0.54 -1.47
N LYS A 7 15.62 1.62 -1.17
CA LYS A 7 16.22 2.49 -2.20
C LYS A 7 17.55 1.95 -2.71
N SER A 8 18.40 1.42 -1.83
CA SER A 8 19.73 0.92 -2.18
C SER A 8 19.72 -0.53 -2.66
N SER A 9 18.63 -1.26 -2.38
CA SER A 9 18.50 -2.66 -2.72
C SER A 9 18.28 -2.88 -4.22
N SER A 10 19.12 -3.73 -4.81
CA SER A 10 18.93 -4.30 -6.14
C SER A 10 18.06 -5.56 -6.15
N VAL A 11 17.71 -6.11 -4.98
CA VAL A 11 16.84 -7.29 -4.89
C VAL A 11 15.36 -6.92 -4.96
N ASN A 12 14.58 -7.83 -5.53
CA ASN A 12 13.13 -7.69 -5.60
C ASN A 12 12.53 -7.88 -4.21
N ILE A 13 11.81 -6.87 -3.74
CA ILE A 13 11.15 -6.84 -2.43
C ILE A 13 9.66 -7.09 -2.62
N ARG A 14 9.12 -8.00 -1.83
CA ARG A 14 7.69 -8.21 -1.64
C ARG A 14 7.29 -7.59 -0.30
N LEU A 15 6.44 -6.58 -0.33
CA LEU A 15 6.04 -5.83 0.86
C LEU A 15 4.74 -6.42 1.41
N ALA A 16 4.78 -7.03 2.59
CA ALA A 16 3.59 -7.49 3.29
C ALA A 16 3.10 -6.43 4.28
N ILE A 17 1.82 -6.11 4.26
CA ILE A 17 1.15 -5.12 5.09
C ILE A 17 0.06 -5.84 5.87
N LEU A 18 0.14 -5.81 7.21
CA LEU A 18 -0.80 -6.49 8.10
C LEU A 18 -2.08 -5.68 8.37
N ASP A 19 -2.02 -4.36 8.21
CA ASP A 19 -3.19 -3.48 8.26
C ASP A 19 -2.87 -2.27 7.39
N TYR A 20 -3.74 -1.99 6.42
CA TYR A 20 -3.57 -0.86 5.51
C TYR A 20 -3.48 0.48 6.27
N ALA A 21 -4.23 0.60 7.38
CA ALA A 21 -4.18 1.78 8.25
C ALA A 21 -2.78 2.03 8.84
N GLY A 22 -1.94 1.00 8.93
CA GLY A 22 -0.55 1.11 9.37
C GLY A 22 0.41 1.65 8.32
N LEU A 23 0.00 1.76 7.04
CA LEU A 23 0.86 2.23 5.95
C LEU A 23 0.44 3.59 5.39
N THR A 24 -0.84 3.78 5.06
CA THR A 24 -1.37 5.06 4.57
C THR A 24 -2.89 5.07 4.68
N THR A 25 -3.50 6.25 4.76
CA THR A 25 -4.96 6.43 4.60
C THR A 25 -5.33 6.91 3.20
N ASN A 26 -4.33 7.24 2.38
CA ASN A 26 -4.50 7.74 1.02
C ASN A 26 -3.82 6.80 0.00
N PRO A 27 -4.58 6.20 -0.93
CA PRO A 27 -4.02 5.33 -1.96
C PRO A 27 -3.05 6.05 -2.92
N GLU A 28 -3.17 7.37 -3.09
CA GLU A 28 -2.22 8.13 -3.90
C GLU A 28 -0.82 8.18 -3.29
N ASP A 29 -0.72 8.18 -1.97
CA ASP A 29 0.56 8.20 -1.29
C ASP A 29 1.25 6.84 -1.37
N LEU A 30 0.47 5.74 -1.38
CA LEU A 30 0.99 4.41 -1.70
C LEU A 30 1.55 4.36 -3.14
N LEU A 31 0.84 4.95 -4.08
CA LEU A 31 1.28 5.08 -5.47
C LEU A 31 2.61 5.85 -5.58
N LYS A 32 2.72 7.00 -4.92
CA LYS A 32 3.97 7.78 -4.87
C LYS A 32 5.10 6.98 -4.22
N PHE A 33 4.79 6.24 -3.16
CA PHE A 33 5.75 5.38 -2.45
C PHE A 33 6.29 4.26 -3.35
N ILE A 34 5.41 3.54 -4.05
CA ILE A 34 5.78 2.47 -4.98
C ILE A 34 6.55 3.02 -6.18
N LYS A 35 6.16 4.19 -6.70
CA LYS A 35 6.92 4.87 -7.77
C LYS A 35 8.34 5.20 -7.31
N LYS A 36 8.51 5.67 -6.07
CA LYS A 36 9.81 6.03 -5.48
C LYS A 36 10.71 4.80 -5.21
N LEU A 37 10.12 3.67 -4.82
CA LEU A 37 10.85 2.45 -4.48
C LEU A 37 10.71 1.40 -5.58
N LYS A 38 11.67 1.41 -6.53
CA LYS A 38 11.67 0.51 -7.72
C LYS A 38 11.87 -0.97 -7.38
N SER A 39 12.46 -1.24 -6.23
CA SER A 39 12.78 -2.58 -5.72
C SER A 39 11.52 -3.32 -5.25
N ILE A 40 10.45 -2.60 -4.91
CA ILE A 40 9.17 -3.21 -4.54
C ILE A 40 8.44 -3.66 -5.82
N LYS A 41 8.24 -4.98 -5.94
CA LYS A 41 7.58 -5.60 -7.09
C LYS A 41 6.14 -6.03 -6.81
N GLU A 42 5.85 -6.32 -5.55
CA GLU A 42 4.55 -6.79 -5.11
C GLU A 42 4.24 -6.25 -3.72
N ILE A 43 2.96 -6.01 -3.48
CA ILE A 43 2.41 -5.75 -2.17
C ILE A 43 1.44 -6.88 -1.82
N VAL A 44 1.53 -7.38 -0.60
CA VAL A 44 0.56 -8.29 0.00
C VAL A 44 -0.13 -7.55 1.13
N ILE A 45 -1.45 -7.54 1.12
CA ILE A 45 -2.28 -6.87 2.12
C ILE A 45 -3.06 -7.94 2.85
N CYS A 46 -2.71 -8.16 4.11
CA CYS A 46 -3.30 -9.18 4.95
C CYS A 46 -4.31 -8.55 5.91
N ASN A 47 -5.58 -8.47 5.52
CA ASN A 47 -6.65 -8.00 6.40
C ASN A 47 -7.21 -9.18 7.21
N GLY A 48 -6.43 -9.68 8.16
CA GLY A 48 -6.78 -10.84 8.99
C GLY A 48 -6.87 -12.13 8.16
N HIS A 49 -8.09 -12.50 7.74
CA HIS A 49 -8.36 -13.76 7.02
C HIS A 49 -8.21 -13.65 5.49
N ILE A 50 -8.16 -12.45 4.94
CA ILE A 50 -8.07 -12.22 3.49
C ILE A 50 -6.73 -11.58 3.15
N SER A 51 -5.97 -12.23 2.26
CA SER A 51 -4.74 -11.69 1.70
C SER A 51 -4.96 -11.27 0.25
N VAL A 52 -4.76 -10.00 -0.06
CA VAL A 52 -4.78 -9.46 -1.42
C VAL A 52 -3.36 -9.26 -1.89
N ILE A 53 -3.01 -9.85 -3.03
CA ILE A 53 -1.70 -9.67 -3.67
C ILE A 53 -1.88 -8.71 -4.84
N LEU A 54 -1.06 -7.66 -4.86
CA LEU A 54 -1.08 -6.61 -5.88
C LEU A 54 0.31 -6.49 -6.48
N SER A 55 0.41 -6.71 -7.79
CA SER A 55 1.67 -6.49 -8.50
C SER A 55 1.94 -5.00 -8.69
N ARG A 56 3.21 -4.63 -8.88
CA ARG A 56 3.61 -3.25 -9.19
C ARG A 56 2.88 -2.71 -10.43
N GLN A 57 2.64 -3.53 -11.44
CA GLN A 57 1.92 -3.11 -12.64
C GLN A 57 0.45 -2.76 -12.32
N GLN A 58 -0.22 -3.60 -11.55
CA GLN A 58 -1.60 -3.35 -11.08
C GLN A 58 -1.68 -2.10 -10.19
N LEU A 59 -0.65 -1.87 -9.36
CA LEU A 59 -0.53 -0.67 -8.54
C LEU A 59 -0.35 0.57 -9.42
N LEU A 60 0.55 0.55 -10.40
CA LEU A 60 0.83 1.69 -11.26
C LEU A 60 -0.30 2.05 -12.23
N HIS A 61 -1.08 1.07 -12.69
CA HIS A 61 -2.27 1.32 -13.54
C HIS A 61 -3.48 1.85 -12.75
N GLY A 62 -3.39 1.98 -11.42
CA GLY A 62 -4.43 2.57 -10.59
C GLY A 62 -5.67 1.68 -10.36
N GLU A 63 -5.75 0.50 -10.98
CA GLU A 63 -6.81 -0.47 -10.70
C GLU A 63 -6.73 -0.99 -9.26
N ALA A 64 -5.52 -1.14 -8.72
CA ALA A 64 -5.31 -1.58 -7.36
C ALA A 64 -5.71 -0.52 -6.31
N ALA A 65 -5.54 0.77 -6.61
CA ALA A 65 -5.96 1.87 -5.74
C ALA A 65 -7.47 1.86 -5.45
N LYS A 66 -8.28 1.36 -6.40
CA LYS A 66 -9.73 1.17 -6.22
C LYS A 66 -10.07 -0.04 -5.35
N LYS A 67 -9.28 -1.13 -5.43
CA LYS A 67 -9.44 -2.30 -4.53
C LYS A 67 -8.97 -2.02 -3.11
N LEU A 68 -8.18 -0.95 -2.97
CA LEU A 68 -7.64 -0.50 -1.71
C LEU A 68 -8.60 0.37 -0.92
N ASP A 69 -9.82 0.63 -1.41
CA ASP A 69 -10.81 1.56 -0.84
C ASP A 69 -10.87 1.45 0.68
N CYS A 70 -10.07 2.32 1.28
CA CYS A 70 -9.72 2.28 2.68
C CYS A 70 -10.90 2.93 3.36
N ARG A 71 -11.72 2.14 4.05
CA ARG A 71 -12.83 2.54 4.93
C ARG A 71 -13.49 3.86 4.50
N ILE A 72 -14.73 3.79 4.02
CA ILE A 72 -15.66 4.93 4.02
C ILE A 72 -15.39 5.71 5.32
N PRO A 73 -14.91 6.97 5.26
CA PRO A 73 -14.63 7.72 6.47
C PRO A 73 -15.91 7.66 7.29
N SER A 74 -15.81 7.24 8.56
CA SER A 74 -16.97 7.26 9.44
C SER A 74 -17.50 8.68 9.45
N THR A 75 -18.59 8.91 8.71
CA THR A 75 -19.42 10.10 8.86
C THR A 75 -19.77 10.16 10.34
N GLU A 76 -19.79 11.38 10.90
CA GLU A 76 -19.96 11.71 12.33
C GLU A 76 -18.63 11.86 13.09
N ARG A 77 -17.90 12.95 12.78
CA ARG A 77 -17.17 13.64 13.86
C ARG A 77 -18.25 14.20 14.78
N SER A 78 -18.28 13.76 16.04
CA SER A 78 -19.16 14.31 17.07
C SER A 78 -18.98 15.83 17.08
N THR A 79 -20.00 16.56 16.60
CA THR A 79 -20.10 18.00 16.81
C THR A 79 -20.44 18.20 18.28
N LEU A 80 -19.43 18.63 19.06
CA LEU A 80 -19.62 19.32 20.32
C LEU A 80 -19.90 20.79 20.05
#